data_AF-A0A2D5AVD3-F1
#
_entry.id   AF-A0A2D5AVD3-F1
#
_cell.length_a   1.000
_cell.length_b   1.000
_cell.length_c   1.000
_cell.angle_alpha   90.00
_cell.angle_beta   90.00
_cell.angle_gamma   90.00
#
_symmetry.space_group_name_H-M   'P 1'
#
loop_
_entity.id
_entity.type
_entity.pdbx_description
1 polymer ?
#
loop_
_entity_poly.entity_id
_entity_poly.type
_entity_poly.pdbx_seq_one_letter_code
_entity_poly.pdbx_strand_id
1 'polypeptide(L)'
;MIDSSTLVDLACLTLGAISVAIGPILGARTAEPLGRMALAAATFPPLASLGLFYSLAIHMHRSLGGWPRAIGDEGFPPGLVMHADFALFTFGFVALGCIFFWPIAVLLCACVPRMQSGLRYLGVYALACAAAYGAMMLAPDPFLYWWWD
;
A
#
# COMPACT_ATOMS: atom_id res chain seq x y z
N MET A 1 -21.11 -11.93 5.72
CA MET A 1 -20.48 -11.11 4.68
C MET A 1 -19.21 -10.60 5.32
N ILE A 2 -18.05 -11.17 4.95
CA ILE A 2 -16.77 -10.71 5.47
C ILE A 2 -16.43 -9.51 4.60
N ASP A 3 -16.42 -8.30 5.17
CA ASP A 3 -16.07 -7.09 4.41
C ASP A 3 -14.63 -7.24 3.91
N SER A 4 -14.42 -6.92 2.64
CA SER A 4 -13.11 -6.78 2.00
C SER A 4 -12.14 -5.94 2.84
N SER A 5 -12.66 -4.90 3.52
CA SER A 5 -11.93 -4.07 4.48
C SER A 5 -11.34 -4.89 5.64
N THR A 6 -12.09 -5.82 6.22
CA THR A 6 -11.62 -6.65 7.35
C THR A 6 -10.53 -7.64 6.96
N LEU A 7 -10.53 -8.16 5.73
CA LEU A 7 -9.46 -9.03 5.22
C LEU A 7 -8.17 -8.25 4.93
N VAL A 8 -8.30 -7.04 4.38
CA VAL A 8 -7.17 -6.13 4.16
C VAL A 8 -6.60 -5.64 5.49
N ASP A 9 -7.45 -5.26 6.45
CA ASP A 9 -7.06 -4.87 7.79
C ASP A 9 -6.33 -6.01 8.51
N LEU A 10 -6.87 -7.23 8.48
CA LEU A 10 -6.24 -8.39 9.13
C LEU A 10 -4.91 -8.75 8.46
N ALA A 11 -4.83 -8.71 7.13
CA ALA A 11 -3.59 -8.99 6.39
C ALA A 11 -2.53 -7.90 6.62
N CYS A 12 -2.91 -6.62 6.57
CA CYS A 12 -2.01 -5.49 6.81
C CYS A 12 -1.53 -5.42 8.26
N LEU A 13 -2.39 -5.67 9.25
CA LEU A 13 -2.04 -5.68 10.67
C LEU A 13 -1.19 -6.89 11.05
N THR A 14 -1.52 -8.10 10.59
CA THR A 14 -0.79 -9.31 10.99
C THR A 14 0.52 -9.49 10.23
N LEU A 15 0.57 -9.18 8.93
CA LEU A 15 1.83 -9.22 8.18
C LEU A 15 2.73 -8.04 8.56
N GLY A 16 2.18 -6.83 8.72
CA GLY A 16 2.93 -5.65 9.15
C GLY A 16 3.60 -5.82 10.52
N ALA A 17 2.88 -6.34 11.52
CA ALA A 17 3.41 -6.53 12.87
C ALA A 17 4.54 -7.59 12.93
N ILE A 18 4.42 -8.69 12.19
CA ILE A 18 5.43 -9.76 12.15
C ILE A 18 6.70 -9.29 11.39
N SER A 19 6.53 -8.44 10.37
CA SER A 19 7.62 -7.87 9.55
C SER A 19 8.51 -6.89 10.31
N VAL A 20 7.88 -5.99 11.07
CA VAL A 20 8.56 -4.93 11.82
C VAL A 20 9.42 -5.52 12.94
N ALA A 21 8.98 -6.64 13.53
CA ALA A 21 9.72 -7.28 14.60
C ALA A 21 10.92 -8.11 14.10
N ILE A 22 10.79 -8.85 12.99
CA ILE A 22 11.78 -9.89 12.63
C ILE A 22 12.86 -9.36 11.66
N GLY A 23 12.49 -8.48 10.72
CA GLY A 23 13.40 -7.99 9.67
C GLY A 23 14.61 -7.18 10.19
N PRO A 24 14.43 -6.23 11.13
CA PRO A 24 15.55 -5.48 11.70
C PRO A 24 16.46 -6.35 12.59
N ILE A 25 15.87 -7.29 13.34
CA ILE A 25 16.60 -8.13 14.30
C ILE A 25 17.53 -9.13 13.59
N LEU A 26 17.11 -9.68 12.44
CA LEU A 26 17.95 -10.57 11.63
C LEU A 26 18.93 -9.79 10.71
N GLY A 27 18.50 -8.66 10.14
CA GLY A 27 19.30 -7.86 9.20
C GLY A 27 20.38 -6.97 9.83
N ALA A 28 20.31 -6.68 11.13
CA ALA A 28 21.31 -5.91 11.85
C ALA A 28 22.71 -6.57 11.91
N ARG A 29 22.81 -7.86 11.54
CA ARG A 29 24.07 -8.62 11.57
C ARG A 29 25.01 -8.34 10.40
N THR A 30 24.58 -7.62 9.36
CA THR A 30 25.42 -7.28 8.19
C THR A 30 25.24 -5.80 7.82
N ALA A 31 26.11 -4.95 8.39
CA ALA A 31 26.03 -3.50 8.36
C ALA A 31 26.58 -2.86 7.05
N GLU A 32 26.00 -3.18 5.90
CA GLU A 32 26.22 -2.39 4.68
C GLU A 32 25.17 -1.27 4.58
N PRO A 33 25.52 -0.05 4.16
CA PRO A 33 24.55 1.03 3.96
C PRO A 33 23.54 0.66 2.87
N LEU A 34 22.25 0.98 3.08
CA LEU A 34 21.21 0.79 2.05
C LEU A 34 21.51 1.70 0.85
N GLY A 35 21.52 1.12 -0.35
CA GLY A 35 21.67 1.89 -1.58
C GLY A 35 20.49 2.84 -1.79
N ARG A 36 20.76 4.12 -2.09
CA ARG A 36 19.72 5.15 -2.28
C ARG A 36 18.69 4.76 -3.35
N MET A 37 19.13 4.16 -4.45
CA MET A 37 18.24 3.72 -5.53
C MET A 37 17.31 2.60 -5.10
N ALA A 38 17.81 1.65 -4.31
CA ALA A 38 17.00 0.54 -3.81
C ALA A 38 16.02 0.99 -2.72
N LEU A 39 16.41 1.98 -1.90
CA LEU A 39 15.48 2.66 -0.99
C LEU A 39 14.36 3.35 -1.76
N ALA A 40 14.70 4.14 -2.78
CA ALA A 40 13.72 4.82 -3.62
C ALA A 40 12.80 3.82 -4.34
N ALA A 41 13.34 2.73 -4.88
CA ALA A 41 12.54 1.68 -5.52
C ALA A 41 11.59 0.98 -4.54
N ALA A 42 12.00 0.78 -3.28
CA ALA A 42 11.16 0.18 -2.25
C ALA A 42 10.05 1.12 -1.76
N THR A 43 10.31 2.43 -1.67
CA THR A 43 9.30 3.38 -1.17
C THR A 43 8.41 3.95 -2.26
N PHE A 44 8.86 3.95 -3.52
CA PHE A 44 8.14 4.60 -4.62
C PHE A 44 6.74 4.02 -4.85
N PRO A 45 6.52 2.70 -4.99
CA PRO A 45 5.18 2.17 -5.25
C PRO A 45 4.13 2.54 -4.20
N PRO A 46 4.34 2.35 -2.87
CA PRO A 46 3.34 2.73 -1.87
C PRO A 46 3.13 4.24 -1.80
N LEU A 47 4.19 5.06 -1.97
CA LEU A 47 4.04 6.52 -1.99
C LEU A 47 3.32 7.03 -3.23
N ALA A 48 3.56 6.44 -4.40
CA ALA A 48 2.84 6.76 -5.63
C ALA A 48 1.36 6.40 -5.51
N SER A 49 1.05 5.22 -4.95
CA SER A 49 -0.34 4.82 -4.67
C SER A 49 -1.03 5.78 -3.70
N LEU A 50 -0.35 6.21 -2.63
CA LEU A 50 -0.88 7.19 -1.68
C LEU A 50 -1.14 8.55 -2.33
N GLY A 51 -0.21 9.00 -3.17
CA GLY A 51 -0.35 10.23 -3.94
C GLY A 51 -1.57 10.20 -4.84
N LEU A 52 -1.77 9.09 -5.57
CA LEU A 52 -2.93 8.88 -6.44
C LEU A 52 -4.25 8.83 -5.66
N PHE A 53 -4.24 8.18 -4.50
CA PHE A 53 -5.41 8.13 -3.62
C PHE A 53 -5.85 9.54 -3.18
N TYR A 54 -4.93 10.37 -2.71
CA TYR A 54 -5.26 11.74 -2.29
C TYR A 54 -5.55 12.67 -3.47
N SER A 55 -4.88 12.50 -4.61
CA SER A 55 -5.23 13.27 -5.81
C SER A 55 -6.63 12.91 -6.29
N LEU A 56 -7.04 11.63 -6.20
CA LEU A 56 -8.39 11.19 -6.53
C LEU A 56 -9.41 11.80 -5.57
N ALA A 57 -9.16 11.77 -4.27
CA ALA A 57 -10.03 12.40 -3.28
C ALA A 57 -10.31 13.88 -3.62
N ILE A 58 -9.26 14.64 -3.96
CA ILE A 58 -9.37 16.04 -4.36
C ILE A 58 -10.12 16.18 -5.70
N HIS A 59 -9.79 15.35 -6.69
CA HIS A 59 -10.42 15.40 -8.01
C HIS A 59 -11.91 15.09 -7.91
N MET A 60 -12.29 14.08 -7.12
CA MET A 60 -13.67 13.70 -6.84
C MET A 60 -14.42 14.83 -6.13
N HIS A 61 -13.83 15.40 -5.08
CA HIS A 61 -14.45 16.48 -4.32
C HIS A 61 -14.77 17.70 -5.19
N ARG A 62 -13.85 18.08 -6.08
CA ARG A 62 -14.04 19.21 -7.00
C ARG A 62 -15.05 18.90 -8.10
N SER A 63 -15.00 17.70 -8.67
CA SER A 63 -15.88 17.30 -9.78
C SER A 63 -17.34 17.14 -9.36
N LEU A 64 -17.59 16.68 -8.14
CA LEU A 64 -18.94 16.44 -7.61
C LEU A 64 -19.49 17.61 -6.77
N GLY A 65 -18.66 18.61 -6.46
CA GLY A 65 -19.01 19.68 -5.52
C GLY A 65 -19.18 19.18 -4.08
N GLY A 66 -18.53 18.07 -3.73
CA GLY A 66 -18.71 17.35 -2.47
C GLY A 66 -18.24 15.89 -2.57
N TRP A 67 -18.64 15.05 -1.62
CA TRP A 67 -18.32 13.62 -1.62
C TRP A 67 -19.38 12.80 -2.38
N PRO A 68 -19.01 11.61 -2.91
CA PRO A 68 -19.96 10.74 -3.58
C PRO A 68 -21.11 10.36 -2.64
N ARG A 69 -22.34 10.40 -3.16
CA ARG A 69 -23.57 10.08 -2.40
C ARG A 69 -24.04 8.64 -2.60
N ALA A 70 -23.50 7.99 -3.61
CA ALA A 70 -23.80 6.62 -3.99
C ALA A 70 -22.48 5.89 -4.24
N ILE A 71 -22.58 4.57 -4.14
CA ILE A 71 -21.51 3.64 -4.47
C ILE A 71 -21.37 3.53 -6.00
N GLY A 72 -20.14 3.29 -6.47
CA GLY A 72 -19.81 3.17 -7.89
C GLY A 72 -19.61 4.53 -8.59
N ASP A 73 -19.62 4.48 -9.93
CA ASP A 73 -19.20 5.61 -10.77
C ASP A 73 -20.37 6.31 -11.49
N GLU A 74 -21.61 6.04 -11.07
CA GLU A 74 -22.78 6.61 -11.70
C GLU A 74 -22.80 8.14 -11.56
N GLY A 75 -22.85 8.84 -12.71
CA GLY A 75 -22.81 10.30 -12.76
C GLY A 75 -21.40 10.91 -12.68
N PHE A 76 -20.34 10.10 -12.62
CA PHE A 76 -18.98 10.62 -12.67
C PHE A 76 -18.63 11.11 -14.08
N PRO A 77 -17.96 12.26 -14.21
CA PRO A 77 -17.43 12.68 -15.50
C PRO A 77 -16.33 11.69 -15.95
N PRO A 78 -16.16 11.46 -17.27
CA PRO A 78 -15.23 10.44 -17.77
C PRO A 78 -13.79 10.58 -17.25
N GLY A 79 -13.30 11.81 -17.05
CA GLY A 79 -11.96 12.05 -16.49
C GLY A 79 -11.82 11.65 -15.03
N LEU A 80 -12.91 11.67 -14.25
CA LEU A 80 -12.91 11.20 -12.87
C LEU A 80 -12.88 9.67 -12.81
N VAL A 81 -13.67 9.01 -13.68
CA VAL A 81 -13.65 7.54 -13.82
C VAL A 81 -12.25 7.04 -14.19
N MET A 82 -11.61 7.66 -15.19
CA MET A 82 -10.24 7.29 -15.58
C MET A 82 -9.24 7.45 -14.42
N HIS A 83 -9.39 8.50 -13.60
CA HIS A 83 -8.52 8.70 -12.43
C HIS A 83 -8.79 7.65 -11.34
N ALA A 84 -10.06 7.31 -11.10
CA ALA A 84 -10.47 6.25 -10.19
C ALA A 84 -9.87 4.91 -10.61
N ASP A 85 -10.06 4.50 -11.86
CA ASP A 85 -9.50 3.27 -12.43
C ASP A 85 -7.99 3.20 -12.24
N PHE A 86 -7.29 4.29 -12.54
CA PHE A 86 -5.83 4.32 -12.43
C PHE A 86 -5.34 4.23 -10.97
N ALA A 87 -6.02 4.92 -10.05
CA ALA A 87 -5.70 4.87 -8.63
C ALA A 87 -5.98 3.48 -8.04
N LEU A 88 -7.15 2.91 -8.33
CA LEU A 88 -7.54 1.56 -7.90
C LEU A 88 -6.62 0.49 -8.49
N PHE A 89 -6.26 0.60 -9.77
CA PHE A 89 -5.28 -0.30 -10.39
C PHE A 89 -3.92 -0.26 -9.68
N THR A 90 -3.41 0.95 -9.40
CA THR A 90 -2.11 1.12 -8.73
C THR A 90 -2.16 0.58 -7.30
N PHE A 91 -3.22 0.88 -6.55
CA PHE A 91 -3.44 0.34 -5.21
C PHE A 91 -3.54 -1.19 -5.22
N GLY A 92 -4.34 -1.75 -6.13
CA GLY A 92 -4.49 -3.18 -6.31
C GLY A 92 -3.16 -3.87 -6.60
N PHE A 93 -2.31 -3.28 -7.45
CA PHE A 93 -0.97 -3.82 -7.72
C PHE A 93 -0.08 -3.83 -6.48
N VAL A 94 -0.10 -2.77 -5.67
CA VAL A 94 0.63 -2.73 -4.39
C VAL A 94 0.07 -3.75 -3.40
N ALA A 95 -1.25 -3.86 -3.27
CA ALA A 95 -1.91 -4.81 -2.39
C ALA A 95 -1.57 -6.27 -2.76
N LEU A 96 -1.64 -6.62 -4.06
CA LEU A 96 -1.21 -7.93 -4.56
C LEU A 96 0.29 -8.18 -4.28
N GLY A 97 1.11 -7.15 -4.45
CA GLY A 97 2.51 -7.14 -4.03
C GLY A 97 2.69 -7.55 -2.58
N CYS A 98 1.96 -6.92 -1.66
CA CYS A 98 1.99 -7.19 -0.23
C CYS A 98 1.44 -8.59 0.14
N ILE A 99 0.35 -9.02 -0.48
CA ILE A 99 -0.33 -10.28 -0.11
C ILE A 99 0.41 -11.51 -0.64
N PHE A 100 0.90 -11.46 -1.89
CA PHE A 100 1.48 -12.63 -2.55
C PHE A 100 3.00 -12.57 -2.66
N PHE A 101 3.53 -11.49 -3.22
CA PHE A 101 4.96 -11.41 -3.55
C PHE A 101 5.83 -11.20 -2.32
N TRP A 102 5.40 -10.34 -1.41
CA TRP A 102 6.15 -9.99 -0.22
C TRP A 102 6.42 -11.20 0.72
N PRO A 103 5.44 -12.05 1.11
CA PRO A 103 5.73 -13.19 1.98
C PRO A 103 6.65 -14.22 1.31
N ILE A 104 6.48 -14.45 0.00
CA ILE A 104 7.37 -15.33 -0.77
C ILE A 104 8.79 -14.76 -0.78
N ALA A 105 8.94 -13.46 -1.04
CA ALA A 105 10.25 -12.81 -1.05
C ALA A 105 10.93 -12.87 0.33
N VAL A 106 10.18 -12.70 1.42
CA VAL A 106 10.71 -12.83 2.79
C VAL A 106 11.16 -14.27 3.05
N LEU A 107 10.35 -15.27 2.71
CA LEU A 107 10.72 -16.67 2.88
C LEU A 107 11.98 -17.02 2.09
N LEU A 108 12.07 -16.60 0.82
CA LEU A 108 13.25 -16.82 0.00
C LEU A 108 14.50 -16.15 0.60
N CYS A 109 14.40 -14.88 1.01
CA CYS A 109 15.52 -14.15 1.62
C CYS A 109 15.92 -14.72 2.99
N ALA A 110 14.98 -15.30 3.74
CA ALA A 110 15.25 -15.94 5.02
C ALA A 110 15.90 -17.32 4.87
N CYS A 111 15.44 -18.13 3.90
CA CYS A 111 15.95 -19.48 3.66
C CYS A 111 17.30 -19.52 2.93
N VAL A 112 17.63 -18.50 2.13
CA VAL A 112 18.86 -18.44 1.35
C VAL A 112 19.86 -17.48 2.02
N PRO A 113 20.93 -17.96 2.69
CA PRO A 113 21.87 -17.10 3.43
C PRO A 113 22.47 -15.97 2.59
N ARG A 114 22.68 -16.21 1.29
CA ARG A 114 23.21 -15.23 0.34
C ARG A 114 22.25 -14.05 0.08
N MET A 115 20.95 -14.21 0.30
CA MET A 115 19.91 -13.21 0.02
C MET A 115 19.41 -12.49 1.27
N GLN A 116 19.97 -12.76 2.45
CA GLN A 116 19.50 -12.18 3.71
C GLN A 116 19.58 -10.65 3.75
N SER A 117 20.49 -10.04 2.98
CA SER A 117 20.55 -8.57 2.83
C SER A 117 19.28 -7.98 2.22
N GLY A 118 18.51 -8.77 1.45
CA GLY A 118 17.21 -8.41 0.88
C GLY A 118 16.13 -8.13 1.92
N LEU A 119 16.22 -8.74 3.11
CA LEU A 119 15.23 -8.58 4.18
C LEU A 119 15.11 -7.12 4.64
N ARG A 120 16.19 -6.34 4.57
CA ARG A 120 16.16 -4.91 4.91
C ARG A 120 15.31 -4.11 3.93
N TYR A 121 15.45 -4.38 2.63
CA TYR A 121 14.66 -3.70 1.60
C TYR A 121 13.18 -4.09 1.67
N LEU A 122 12.89 -5.38 1.92
CA LEU A 122 11.54 -5.87 2.14
C LEU A 122 10.90 -5.26 3.40
N GLY A 123 11.70 -5.03 4.44
CA GLY A 123 11.27 -4.33 5.66
C GLY A 123 10.93 -2.86 5.39
N VAL A 124 11.78 -2.13 4.64
CA VAL A 124 11.47 -0.75 4.23
C VAL A 124 10.19 -0.70 3.40
N TYR A 125 10.03 -1.60 2.43
CA TYR A 125 8.83 -1.68 1.61
C TYR A 125 7.58 -1.90 2.47
N ALA A 126 7.63 -2.87 3.40
CA ALA A 126 6.52 -3.13 4.33
C ALA A 126 6.18 -1.93 5.20
N LEU A 127 7.20 -1.25 5.75
CA LEU A 127 7.02 -0.02 6.53
C LEU A 127 6.38 1.10 5.70
N ALA A 128 6.82 1.29 4.46
CA ALA A 128 6.24 2.30 3.57
C ALA A 128 4.79 1.97 3.21
N CYS A 129 4.45 0.70 2.98
CA CYS A 129 3.08 0.26 2.75
C CYS A 129 2.20 0.48 3.99
N ALA A 130 2.69 0.11 5.18
CA ALA A 130 1.96 0.32 6.44
C ALA A 130 1.74 1.82 6.72
N ALA A 131 2.75 2.65 6.50
CA ALA A 131 2.63 4.09 6.66
C ALA A 131 1.65 4.71 5.64
N ALA A 132 1.70 4.28 4.38
CA ALA A 132 0.76 4.72 3.35
C ALA A 132 -0.68 4.31 3.69
N TYR A 133 -0.90 3.06 4.09
CA TYR A 133 -2.21 2.58 4.53
C TYR A 133 -2.75 3.38 5.73
N GLY A 134 -1.92 3.57 6.76
CA GLY A 134 -2.28 4.38 7.91
C GLY A 134 -2.61 5.84 7.53
N ALA A 135 -1.88 6.40 6.57
CA ALA A 135 -2.18 7.74 6.04
C ALA A 135 -3.47 7.78 5.22
N MET A 136 -3.86 6.72 4.52
CA MET A 136 -5.16 6.64 3.82
C MET A 136 -6.32 6.72 4.81
N MET A 137 -6.20 6.11 5.99
CA MET A 137 -7.24 6.13 7.04
C MET A 137 -7.54 7.54 7.60
N LEU A 138 -6.74 8.55 7.26
CA LEU A 138 -7.00 9.95 7.61
C LEU A 138 -7.92 10.68 6.61
N ALA A 139 -8.30 10.02 5.51
CA ALA A 139 -9.19 10.60 4.53
C ALA A 139 -10.65 10.68 5.05
N PRO A 140 -11.50 11.55 4.47
CA PRO A 140 -12.87 11.72 4.93
C PRO A 140 -13.72 10.45 4.75
N ASP A 141 -14.53 10.12 5.77
CA ASP A 141 -15.34 8.89 5.81
C ASP A 141 -16.18 8.63 4.55
N PRO A 142 -16.85 9.62 3.93
CA PRO A 142 -17.63 9.37 2.72
C PRO A 142 -16.77 8.94 1.53
N PHE A 143 -15.53 9.44 1.44
CA PHE A 143 -14.59 9.02 0.40
C PHE A 143 -14.02 7.65 0.70
N LEU A 144 -13.66 7.38 1.96
CA LEU A 144 -13.20 6.06 2.38
C LEU A 144 -14.26 4.99 2.13
N TYR A 145 -15.53 5.28 2.44
CA TYR A 145 -16.62 4.36 2.21
C TYR A 145 -16.77 4.00 0.72
N TRP A 146 -16.65 4.98 -0.18
CA TRP A 146 -16.65 4.74 -1.63
C TRP A 146 -15.39 3.99 -2.10
N TRP A 147 -14.22 4.30 -1.53
CA TRP A 147 -12.95 3.69 -1.92
C TRP A 147 -12.86 2.19 -1.59
N TRP A 148 -13.50 1.76 -0.51
CA TRP A 148 -13.46 0.38 -0.03
C TRP A 148 -14.59 -0.51 -0.57
N ASP A 149 -15.51 0.05 -1.35
CA ASP A 149 -16.52 -0.72 -2.07
C ASP A 149 -15.96 -1.34 -3.36
#